data_AF-A0A2G8KJ40-F1
#
_entry.id   AF-A0A2G8KJ40-F1
#
_cell.length_a   1.000
_cell.length_b   1.000
_cell.length_c   1.000
_cell.angle_alpha   90.00
_cell.angle_beta   90.00
_cell.angle_gamma   90.00
#
_symmetry.space_group_name_H-M   'P 1'
#
loop_
_entity.id
_entity.type
_entity.pdbx_description
1 polymer ?
#
loop_
_entity_poly.entity_id
_entity_poly.type
_entity_poly.pdbx_seq_one_letter_code
_entity_poly.pdbx_strand_id
1 'polypeptide(L)'
;MENPQGPDILIEEVEEAVKNLRNGKTPGCDGIRAEELKALDSKGMEMLTSLCNEMYRSGELPKELKHSQFITIPKKSNATDCTDYRTISLMSHVTKILLSIIIRRNARTIEQEIGDTTIRFRPGMGTREGLFNLRIILDKYLEIGQEVHICFIDYEKAFDSFRFQHKACNKKKNGEIPRPFNPAVCFRDMDTL
;
A
#
# COMPACT_ATOMS: atom_id res chain seq x y z
N MET A 1 -0.36 24.92 19.34
CA MET A 1 -0.12 23.50 19.67
C MET A 1 -0.26 22.73 18.37
N GLU A 2 0.86 22.37 17.74
CA GLU A 2 0.84 21.58 16.50
C GLU A 2 0.46 20.14 16.85
N ASN A 3 -0.59 19.62 16.23
CA ASN A 3 -0.99 18.22 16.36
C ASN A 3 0.07 17.35 15.67
N PRO A 4 0.82 16.48 16.40
CA PRO A 4 1.86 15.64 15.81
C PRO A 4 1.33 14.59 14.82
N GLN A 5 0.01 14.43 14.71
CA GLN A 5 -0.67 13.43 13.87
C GLN A 5 -1.26 14.02 12.56
N GLY A 6 -1.12 15.33 12.34
CA GLY A 6 -1.74 16.01 11.20
C GLY A 6 -3.25 16.29 11.43
N PRO A 7 -3.92 16.94 10.47
CA PRO A 7 -5.35 17.28 10.59
C PRO A 7 -6.22 16.01 10.55
N ASP A 8 -7.42 16.10 11.13
CA ASP A 8 -8.45 15.07 10.99
C ASP A 8 -8.77 14.81 9.52
N ILE A 9 -9.22 13.59 9.22
CA ILE A 9 -9.75 13.17 7.92
C ILE A 9 -11.05 13.91 7.63
N LEU A 10 -11.09 14.59 6.48
CA LEU A 10 -12.26 15.31 6.01
C LEU A 10 -13.30 14.35 5.43
N ILE A 11 -14.58 14.72 5.49
CA ILE A 11 -15.66 13.89 4.95
C ILE A 11 -15.50 13.71 3.44
N GLU A 12 -15.03 14.74 2.74
CA GLU A 12 -14.81 14.71 1.29
C GLU A 12 -13.73 13.69 0.89
N GLU A 13 -12.69 13.52 1.73
CA GLU A 13 -11.65 12.50 1.50
C GLU A 13 -12.22 11.08 1.63
N VAL A 14 -13.18 10.89 2.54
CA VAL A 14 -13.89 9.62 2.75
C VAL A 14 -14.85 9.36 1.60
N GLU A 15 -15.64 10.35 1.20
CA GLU A 15 -16.56 10.26 0.06
C GLU A 15 -15.81 9.89 -1.22
N GLU A 16 -14.69 10.56 -1.49
CA GLU A 16 -13.85 10.26 -2.65
C GLU A 16 -13.28 8.83 -2.57
N ALA A 17 -12.79 8.41 -1.40
CA ALA A 17 -12.29 7.06 -1.20
C ALA A 17 -13.38 5.99 -1.41
N VAL A 18 -14.59 6.21 -0.88
CA VAL A 18 -15.76 5.33 -1.06
C VAL A 18 -16.14 5.24 -2.54
N LYS A 19 -16.22 6.39 -3.23
CA LYS A 19 -16.54 6.45 -4.67
C LYS A 19 -15.55 5.64 -5.51
N ASN A 20 -14.26 5.70 -5.15
CA ASN A 20 -13.18 5.02 -5.84
C ASN A 20 -13.09 3.50 -5.56
N LEU A 21 -13.86 2.97 -4.62
CA LEU A 21 -13.96 1.51 -4.43
C LEU A 21 -14.48 0.84 -5.72
N ARG A 22 -13.93 -0.32 -6.06
CA ARG A 22 -14.40 -1.10 -7.22
C ARG A 22 -15.62 -1.93 -6.82
N ASN A 23 -16.66 -1.88 -7.62
CA ASN A 23 -17.84 -2.73 -7.46
C ASN A 23 -17.54 -4.19 -7.83
N GLY A 24 -18.36 -5.12 -7.33
CA GLY A 24 -18.25 -6.56 -7.60
C GLY A 24 -17.01 -7.20 -6.98
N LYS A 25 -16.44 -6.58 -5.94
CA LYS A 25 -15.31 -7.15 -5.19
C LYS A 25 -15.80 -7.90 -3.97
N THR A 26 -15.16 -9.03 -3.69
CA THR A 26 -15.45 -9.85 -2.51
C THR A 26 -15.22 -9.04 -1.23
N PRO A 27 -16.16 -9.04 -0.27
CA PRO A 27 -15.97 -8.40 1.02
C PRO A 27 -14.84 -9.03 1.83
N GLY A 28 -14.38 -8.33 2.87
CA GLY A 28 -13.49 -8.90 3.86
C GLY A 28 -14.26 -9.79 4.85
N CYS A 29 -13.62 -10.10 5.98
CA CYS A 29 -14.27 -10.86 7.06
C CYS A 29 -15.49 -10.14 7.67
N ASP A 30 -15.59 -8.83 7.48
CA ASP A 30 -16.70 -7.98 7.92
C ASP A 30 -17.98 -8.16 7.08
N GLY A 31 -17.89 -8.79 5.91
CA GLY A 31 -19.03 -9.00 5.01
C GLY A 31 -19.50 -7.73 4.29
N ILE A 32 -18.85 -6.57 4.52
CA ILE A 32 -19.28 -5.28 3.98
C ILE A 32 -18.80 -5.12 2.54
N ARG A 33 -19.73 -4.92 1.62
CA ARG A 33 -19.49 -4.71 0.20
C ARG A 33 -19.27 -3.23 -0.12
N ALA A 34 -18.57 -2.97 -1.21
CA ALA A 34 -18.33 -1.60 -1.67
C ALA A 34 -19.64 -0.86 -2.00
N GLU A 35 -20.63 -1.58 -2.53
CA GLU A 35 -21.94 -1.04 -2.89
C GLU A 35 -22.74 -0.57 -1.67
N GLU A 36 -22.61 -1.25 -0.54
CA GLU A 36 -23.28 -0.88 0.71
C GLU A 36 -22.69 0.43 1.26
N LEU A 37 -21.36 0.59 1.19
CA LEU A 37 -20.68 1.82 1.58
C LEU A 37 -21.02 3.00 0.65
N LYS A 38 -21.19 2.72 -0.66
CA LYS A 38 -21.61 3.72 -1.65
C LYS A 38 -23.08 4.14 -1.53
N ALA A 39 -23.91 3.30 -0.91
CA ALA A 39 -25.32 3.57 -0.69
C ALA A 39 -25.61 4.30 0.63
N LEU A 40 -24.57 4.61 1.43
CA LEU A 40 -24.73 5.38 2.67
C LEU A 40 -25.28 6.78 2.37
N ASP A 41 -26.20 7.22 3.22
CA ASP A 41 -26.68 8.59 3.25
C ASP A 41 -25.66 9.52 3.96
N SER A 42 -25.96 10.82 4.04
CA SER A 42 -25.07 11.80 4.67
C SER A 42 -24.73 11.42 6.12
N LYS A 43 -25.71 10.91 6.87
CA LYS A 43 -25.50 10.47 8.26
C LYS A 43 -24.59 9.24 8.32
N GLY A 44 -24.77 8.27 7.43
CA GLY A 44 -23.87 7.12 7.30
C GLY A 44 -22.44 7.53 6.95
N MET A 45 -22.29 8.53 6.08
CA MET A 45 -20.98 9.06 5.70
C MET A 45 -20.29 9.79 6.86
N GLU A 46 -21.04 10.57 7.65
CA GLU A 46 -20.53 11.19 8.89
C GLU A 46 -20.06 10.14 9.91
N MET A 47 -20.85 9.07 10.10
CA MET A 47 -20.48 7.96 11.00
C MET A 47 -19.20 7.25 10.52
N LEU A 48 -19.11 6.95 9.22
CA LEU A 48 -17.92 6.34 8.63
C LEU A 48 -16.68 7.25 8.78
N THR A 49 -16.86 8.56 8.60
CA THR A 49 -15.80 9.55 8.78
C THR A 49 -15.33 9.63 10.23
N SER A 50 -16.27 9.58 11.19
CA SER A 50 -15.95 9.52 12.62
C SER A 50 -15.13 8.27 12.94
N LEU A 51 -15.53 7.11 12.43
CA LEU A 51 -14.80 5.84 12.60
C LEU A 51 -13.38 5.92 12.01
N CYS A 52 -13.23 6.46 10.80
CA CYS A 52 -11.91 6.68 10.18
C CYS A 52 -11.03 7.59 11.05
N ASN A 53 -11.58 8.67 11.60
CA ASN A 53 -10.85 9.59 12.47
C ASN A 53 -10.48 8.96 13.81
N GLU A 54 -11.32 8.11 14.39
CA GLU A 54 -10.99 7.35 15.60
C GLU A 54 -9.81 6.40 15.35
N MET A 55 -9.83 5.65 14.24
CA MET A 55 -8.72 4.78 13.85
C MET A 55 -7.45 5.57 13.53
N TYR A 56 -7.58 6.72 12.88
CA TYR A 56 -6.46 7.59 12.51
C TYR A 56 -5.77 8.20 13.74
N ARG A 57 -6.56 8.69 14.72
CA ARG A 57 -6.04 9.27 15.96
C ARG A 57 -5.48 8.23 16.92
N SER A 58 -6.15 7.08 17.06
CA SER A 58 -5.65 6.01 17.93
C SER A 58 -4.45 5.28 17.33
N GLY A 59 -4.33 5.24 15.99
CA GLY A 59 -3.37 4.40 15.29
C GLY A 59 -3.72 2.90 15.36
N GLU A 60 -4.89 2.55 15.89
CA GLU A 60 -5.33 1.17 16.08
C GLU A 60 -6.59 0.87 15.27
N LEU A 61 -6.58 -0.29 14.61
CA LEU A 61 -7.74 -0.81 13.90
C LEU A 61 -8.53 -1.75 14.82
N PRO A 62 -9.88 -1.69 14.82
CA PRO A 62 -10.71 -2.71 15.44
C PRO A 62 -10.30 -4.11 14.95
N LYS A 63 -10.37 -5.10 15.84
CA LYS A 63 -9.96 -6.48 15.53
C LYS A 63 -10.60 -6.99 14.24
N GLU A 64 -11.89 -6.74 14.04
CA GLU A 64 -12.64 -7.17 12.86
C GLU A 64 -12.07 -6.58 11.55
N LEU A 65 -11.65 -5.32 11.58
CA LEU A 65 -11.07 -4.61 10.43
C LEU A 65 -9.60 -4.94 10.20
N LYS A 66 -8.94 -5.51 11.21
CA LYS A 66 -7.53 -5.94 11.17
C LYS A 66 -7.35 -7.33 10.55
N HIS A 67 -8.34 -8.20 10.68
CA HIS A 67 -8.26 -9.55 10.11
C HIS A 67 -8.52 -9.51 8.60
N SER A 68 -7.77 -10.35 7.88
CA SER A 68 -7.98 -10.59 6.46
C SER A 68 -8.17 -12.07 6.20
N GLN A 69 -9.06 -12.41 5.26
CA GLN A 69 -9.26 -13.79 4.84
C GLN A 69 -8.29 -14.13 3.72
N PHE A 70 -7.55 -15.21 3.85
CA PHE A 70 -6.67 -15.69 2.79
C PHE A 70 -7.41 -16.65 1.87
N ILE A 71 -7.35 -16.37 0.57
CA ILE A 71 -7.82 -17.27 -0.49
C ILE A 71 -6.66 -17.61 -1.42
N THR A 72 -6.66 -18.81 -2.00
CA THR A 72 -5.64 -19.23 -2.96
C THR A 72 -6.21 -19.24 -4.38
N ILE A 73 -5.45 -18.70 -5.33
CA ILE A 73 -5.77 -18.73 -6.76
C ILE A 73 -4.67 -19.52 -7.48
N PRO A 74 -5.00 -20.57 -8.26
CA PRO A 74 -4.00 -21.32 -9.01
C PRO A 74 -3.33 -20.45 -10.07
N LYS A 75 -2.00 -20.53 -10.19
CA LYS A 75 -1.20 -19.87 -11.24
C LYS A 75 -1.34 -20.56 -12.60
N LYS A 76 -1.63 -21.86 -12.60
CA LYS A 76 -1.74 -22.75 -13.76
C LYS A 76 -2.92 -23.72 -13.57
N SER A 77 -3.47 -24.27 -14.64
CA SER A 77 -4.66 -25.14 -14.61
C SER A 77 -4.48 -26.42 -13.77
N ASN A 78 -3.28 -27.01 -13.78
CA ASN A 78 -2.95 -28.24 -13.05
C ASN A 78 -2.04 -27.92 -11.85
N ALA A 79 -2.50 -27.06 -10.95
CA ALA A 79 -1.75 -26.72 -9.74
C ALA A 79 -1.79 -27.90 -8.75
N THR A 80 -0.62 -28.38 -8.33
CA THR A 80 -0.49 -29.51 -7.38
C THR A 80 0.31 -29.12 -6.15
N ASP A 81 1.31 -28.25 -6.32
CA ASP A 81 2.19 -27.81 -5.23
C ASP A 81 1.71 -26.47 -4.64
N CYS A 82 1.99 -26.23 -3.35
CA CYS A 82 1.63 -24.97 -2.69
C CYS A 82 2.21 -23.73 -3.40
N THR A 83 3.38 -23.86 -4.05
CA THR A 83 4.03 -22.78 -4.80
C THR A 83 3.31 -22.43 -6.12
N ASP A 84 2.44 -23.32 -6.61
CA ASP A 84 1.60 -23.09 -7.78
C ASP A 84 0.39 -22.21 -7.48
N TYR A 85 0.13 -21.87 -6.22
CA TYR A 85 -0.95 -20.98 -5.83
C TYR A 85 -0.43 -19.58 -5.53
N ARG A 86 -1.25 -18.58 -5.83
CA ARG A 86 -1.12 -17.21 -5.31
C ARG A 86 -2.07 -17.05 -4.15
N THR A 87 -1.51 -16.77 -2.97
CA THR A 87 -2.32 -16.37 -1.82
C THR A 87 -2.74 -14.92 -1.98
N ILE A 88 -4.03 -14.63 -1.82
CA ILE A 88 -4.61 -13.30 -1.84
C ILE A 88 -5.25 -13.04 -0.47
N SER A 89 -4.92 -11.90 0.12
CA SER A 89 -5.54 -11.40 1.34
C SER A 89 -6.76 -10.54 1.00
N LEU A 90 -7.93 -10.93 1.50
CA LEU A 90 -9.18 -10.18 1.43
C LEU A 90 -9.31 -9.30 2.67
N MET A 91 -8.94 -8.04 2.50
CA MET A 91 -9.07 -7.00 3.52
C MET A 91 -10.43 -6.30 3.43
N SER A 92 -10.95 -5.89 4.59
CA SER A 92 -12.13 -5.02 4.72
C SER A 92 -12.08 -3.81 3.79
N HIS A 93 -13.22 -3.44 3.22
CA HIS A 93 -13.35 -2.22 2.42
C HIS A 93 -13.18 -0.96 3.27
N VAL A 94 -13.56 -0.98 4.55
CA VAL A 94 -13.37 0.15 5.48
C VAL A 94 -11.88 0.39 5.73
N THR A 95 -11.10 -0.68 5.96
CA THR A 95 -9.64 -0.57 6.10
C THR A 95 -8.99 -0.06 4.82
N LYS A 96 -9.46 -0.52 3.64
CA LYS A 96 -8.98 0.00 2.34
C LYS A 96 -9.28 1.49 2.16
N ILE A 97 -10.44 1.98 2.61
CA ILE A 97 -10.77 3.41 2.58
C ILE A 97 -9.74 4.19 3.38
N LEU A 98 -9.51 3.83 4.64
CA LEU A 98 -8.53 4.52 5.50
C LEU A 98 -7.12 4.49 4.88
N LEU A 99 -6.65 3.33 4.43
CA LEU A 99 -5.34 3.20 3.80
C LEU A 99 -5.23 4.05 2.53
N SER A 100 -6.28 4.12 1.71
CA SER A 100 -6.27 4.94 0.50
C SER A 100 -6.13 6.44 0.80
N ILE A 101 -6.76 6.91 1.89
CA ILE A 101 -6.65 8.29 2.35
C ILE A 101 -5.23 8.56 2.86
N ILE A 102 -4.67 7.65 3.67
CA ILE A 102 -3.30 7.78 4.17
C ILE A 102 -2.29 7.81 3.01
N ILE A 103 -2.43 6.91 2.03
CA ILE A 103 -1.57 6.89 0.84
C ILE A 103 -1.68 8.20 0.07
N ARG A 104 -2.90 8.72 -0.14
CA ARG A 104 -3.12 9.99 -0.85
C ARG A 104 -2.47 11.17 -0.13
N ARG A 105 -2.62 11.26 1.19
CA ARG A 105 -1.99 12.31 2.02
C ARG A 105 -0.46 12.25 1.97
N ASN A 106 0.11 11.07 1.85
CA ASN A 106 1.56 10.86 1.81
C ASN A 106 2.14 10.73 0.39
N ALA A 107 1.32 10.84 -0.66
CA ALA A 107 1.73 10.54 -2.03
C ALA A 107 2.95 11.37 -2.47
N ARG A 108 2.98 12.66 -2.14
CA ARG A 108 4.11 13.54 -2.49
C ARG A 108 5.42 13.09 -1.85
N THR A 109 5.38 12.72 -0.57
CA THR A 109 6.56 12.24 0.15
C THR A 109 7.01 10.90 -0.41
N ILE A 110 6.08 9.99 -0.68
CA ILE A 110 6.38 8.68 -1.28
C ILE A 110 7.05 8.85 -2.66
N GLU A 111 6.53 9.73 -3.51
CA GLU A 111 7.11 10.01 -4.83
C GLU A 111 8.52 10.60 -4.75
N GLN A 112 8.80 11.42 -3.74
CA GLN A 112 10.15 11.97 -3.51
C GLN A 112 11.18 10.89 -3.14
N GLU A 113 10.77 9.87 -2.39
CA GLU A 113 11.66 8.80 -1.93
C GLU A 113 11.86 7.67 -2.94
N ILE A 114 10.87 7.38 -3.80
CA ILE A 114 10.91 6.25 -4.76
C ILE A 114 11.88 6.49 -5.94
N GLY A 115 12.22 7.75 -6.22
CA GLY A 115 13.11 8.15 -7.31
C GLY A 115 12.54 7.91 -8.72
N ASP A 116 13.20 8.48 -9.73
CA ASP A 116 12.66 8.47 -11.11
C ASP A 116 12.84 7.15 -11.86
N THR A 117 13.68 6.26 -11.35
CA THR A 117 14.01 4.96 -11.98
C THR A 117 12.95 3.90 -11.74
N THR A 118 12.10 4.06 -10.73
CA THR A 118 11.06 3.11 -10.40
C THR A 118 9.82 3.32 -11.28
N ILE A 119 9.46 2.28 -12.02
CA ILE A 119 8.34 2.27 -12.96
C ILE A 119 7.09 1.63 -12.33
N ARG A 120 7.27 0.76 -11.34
CA ARG A 120 6.18 0.02 -10.72
C ARG A 120 5.47 0.88 -9.68
N PHE A 121 4.15 0.72 -9.59
CA PHE A 121 3.27 1.41 -8.62
C PHE A 121 3.16 2.94 -8.79
N ARG A 122 3.64 3.49 -9.91
CA ARG A 122 3.49 4.91 -10.23
C ARG A 122 2.31 5.15 -11.19
N PRO A 123 1.48 6.18 -10.97
CA PRO A 123 0.43 6.54 -11.91
C PRO A 123 1.00 6.80 -13.30
N GLY A 124 0.42 6.19 -14.34
CA GLY A 124 0.86 6.36 -15.72
C GLY A 124 2.12 5.57 -16.13
N MET A 125 2.74 4.84 -15.21
CA MET A 125 3.92 4.00 -15.48
C MET A 125 3.54 2.52 -15.42
N GLY A 126 3.64 1.83 -16.55
CA GLY A 126 3.34 0.41 -16.68
C GLY A 126 4.48 -0.38 -17.33
N THR A 127 4.20 -1.64 -17.64
CA THR A 127 5.17 -2.53 -18.29
C THR A 127 5.60 -2.02 -19.65
N ARG A 128 4.74 -1.30 -20.36
CA ARG A 128 5.03 -0.76 -21.70
C ARG A 128 6.07 0.34 -21.63
N GLU A 129 5.93 1.26 -20.68
CA GLU A 129 6.86 2.35 -20.44
C GLU A 129 8.22 1.80 -20.01
N GLY A 130 8.24 0.77 -19.15
CA GLY A 130 9.48 0.09 -18.78
C GLY A 130 10.17 -0.62 -19.94
N LEU A 131 9.42 -1.31 -20.78
CA LEU A 131 9.97 -1.95 -21.97
C LEU A 131 10.51 -0.92 -22.97
N PHE A 132 9.79 0.18 -23.16
CA PHE A 132 10.20 1.27 -24.05
C PHE A 132 11.48 1.95 -23.56
N ASN A 133 11.57 2.26 -22.27
CA ASN A 133 12.79 2.83 -21.68
C ASN A 133 13.99 1.90 -21.83
N LEU A 134 13.81 0.60 -21.55
CA LEU A 134 14.84 -0.41 -21.77
C LEU A 134 15.29 -0.45 -23.24
N ARG A 135 14.33 -0.37 -24.17
CA ARG A 135 14.62 -0.37 -25.61
C ARG A 135 15.46 0.83 -26.03
N ILE A 136 15.09 2.04 -25.60
CA ILE A 136 15.85 3.26 -25.89
C ILE A 136 17.29 3.15 -25.38
N ILE A 137 17.47 2.63 -24.17
CA ILE A 137 18.80 2.45 -23.58
C ILE A 137 19.62 1.50 -24.47
N LEU A 138 19.05 0.35 -24.84
CA LEU A 138 19.73 -0.63 -25.68
C LEU A 138 20.11 -0.05 -27.05
N ASP A 139 19.18 0.62 -27.74
CA ASP A 139 19.43 1.17 -29.06
C ASP A 139 20.57 2.22 -29.02
N LYS A 140 20.61 3.09 -28.00
CA LYS A 140 21.69 4.08 -27.82
C LYS A 140 23.07 3.46 -27.63
N TYR A 141 23.17 2.39 -26.85
CA TYR A 141 24.46 1.72 -26.61
C TYR A 141 24.91 0.88 -27.82
N LEU A 142 23.96 0.31 -28.56
CA LEU A 142 24.24 -0.39 -29.82
C LEU A 142 24.73 0.57 -30.91
N GLU A 143 24.16 1.78 -31.00
CA GLU A 143 24.59 2.82 -31.96
C GLU A 143 26.04 3.24 -31.77
N ILE A 144 26.52 3.31 -30.53
CA ILE A 144 27.93 3.64 -30.22
C ILE A 144 28.87 2.42 -30.27
N GLY A 145 28.36 1.24 -30.67
CA GLY A 145 29.15 0.02 -30.80
C GLY A 145 29.63 -0.56 -29.46
N GLN A 146 28.97 -0.23 -28.36
CA GLN A 146 29.33 -0.71 -27.03
C GLN A 146 28.59 -2.00 -26.68
N GLU A 147 29.28 -2.95 -26.06
CA GLU A 147 28.66 -4.19 -25.57
C GLU A 147 27.73 -3.90 -24.37
N VAL A 148 26.53 -4.46 -24.40
CA VAL A 148 25.53 -4.30 -23.34
C VAL A 148 25.17 -5.65 -22.74
N HIS A 149 25.22 -5.74 -21.42
CA HIS A 149 24.73 -6.89 -20.67
C HIS A 149 23.53 -6.49 -19.81
N ILE A 150 22.50 -7.33 -19.81
CA ILE A 150 21.28 -7.12 -19.03
C ILE A 150 21.19 -8.20 -17.96
N CYS A 151 21.00 -7.80 -16.70
CA CYS A 151 20.77 -8.71 -15.59
C CYS A 151 19.32 -8.57 -15.10
N PHE A 152 18.59 -9.68 -15.04
CA PHE A 152 17.25 -9.73 -14.47
C PHE A 152 17.31 -10.31 -13.06
N ILE A 153 16.99 -9.49 -12.06
CA ILE A 153 16.94 -9.89 -10.66
C ILE A 153 15.47 -10.00 -10.25
N ASP A 154 15.07 -11.15 -9.72
CA ASP A 154 13.73 -11.38 -9.17
C ASP A 154 13.83 -11.83 -7.71
N TYR A 155 13.03 -11.20 -6.85
CA TYR A 155 13.04 -11.47 -5.41
C TYR A 155 11.93 -12.47 -5.06
N GLU A 156 12.30 -13.59 -4.44
CA GLU A 156 11.31 -14.55 -3.94
C GLU A 156 10.52 -13.95 -2.77
N LYS A 157 9.19 -13.91 -2.93
CA LYS A 157 8.23 -13.47 -1.89
C LYS A 157 8.60 -12.13 -1.25
N ALA A 158 8.89 -11.12 -2.07
CA ALA A 158 9.39 -9.81 -1.61
C ALA A 158 8.62 -9.18 -0.42
N PHE A 159 7.29 -9.34 -0.37
CA PHE A 159 6.47 -8.82 0.73
C PHE A 159 6.53 -9.67 2.01
N ASP A 160 6.67 -10.99 1.90
CA ASP A 160 6.75 -11.90 3.06
C ASP A 160 8.16 -11.91 3.65
N SER A 161 9.16 -11.72 2.79
CA SER A 161 10.58 -11.67 3.14
C SER A 161 10.99 -10.35 3.82
N PHE A 162 10.13 -9.33 3.75
CA PHE A 162 10.38 -8.05 4.43
C PHE A 162 10.25 -8.22 5.94
N ARG A 163 11.38 -8.12 6.65
CA ARG A 163 11.40 -8.04 8.11
C ARG A 163 11.22 -6.59 8.50
N PHE A 164 10.18 -6.29 9.27
CA PHE A 164 10.12 -5.03 10.02
C PHE A 164 11.34 -5.00 10.95
N GLN A 165 12.44 -4.36 10.53
CA GLN A 165 13.53 -4.06 11.44
C GLN A 165 12.97 -3.11 12.49
N HIS A 166 12.82 -3.69 13.67
CA HIS A 166 12.28 -3.10 14.87
C HIS A 166 13.19 -1.93 15.31
N LYS A 167 13.03 -0.72 14.73
CA LYS A 167 13.30 0.55 15.45
C LYS A 167 12.27 0.80 16.57
N ALA A 168 11.52 -0.23 16.97
CA ALA A 168 10.80 -0.35 18.23
C ALA A 168 11.49 -1.32 19.24
N CYS A 169 12.71 -1.83 18.96
CA CYS A 169 13.47 -2.64 19.92
C CYS A 169 14.56 -1.80 20.59
N ASN A 170 14.18 -0.64 21.11
CA ASN A 170 14.81 -0.19 22.33
C ASN A 170 13.74 -0.33 23.40
N LYS A 171 13.92 -1.34 24.25
CA LYS A 171 13.45 -1.28 25.64
C LYS A 171 13.96 0.04 26.22
N LYS A 172 13.20 1.13 26.08
CA LYS A 172 13.33 2.24 27.00
C LYS A 172 12.66 1.77 28.28
N LYS A 173 13.50 1.39 29.26
CA LYS A 173 13.12 1.60 30.65
C LYS A 173 12.63 3.05 30.74
N ASN A 174 11.43 3.25 31.28
CA ASN A 174 10.77 4.53 31.55
C ASN A 174 9.85 5.04 30.42
N GLY A 175 8.62 4.49 30.39
CA GLY A 175 7.39 5.28 30.47
C GLY A 175 6.99 6.28 29.37
N GLU A 176 7.66 6.35 28.22
CA GLU A 176 7.25 7.25 27.13
C GLU A 176 6.71 6.51 25.89
N ILE A 177 5.58 7.00 25.38
CA ILE A 177 4.80 6.46 24.25
C ILE A 177 5.64 6.49 22.95
N PRO A 178 5.55 5.49 22.06
CA PRO A 178 6.23 5.52 20.76
C PRO A 178 5.73 6.68 19.90
N ARG A 179 6.65 7.43 19.29
CA ARG A 179 6.32 8.54 18.37
C ARG A 179 5.53 8.02 17.15
N PRO A 180 4.56 8.79 16.63
CA PRO A 180 3.78 8.40 15.46
C PRO A 180 4.67 8.18 14.24
N PHE A 181 4.18 7.32 13.33
CA PHE A 181 4.80 6.95 12.07
C PHE A 181 5.30 8.19 11.30
N ASN A 182 6.63 8.32 11.18
CA ASN A 182 7.27 9.34 10.35
C ASN A 182 7.78 8.67 9.06
N PRO A 183 7.12 8.89 7.91
CA PRO A 183 7.49 8.26 6.64
C PRO A 183 8.93 8.58 6.20
N ALA A 184 9.47 9.75 6.57
CA ALA A 184 10.80 10.19 6.17
C ALA A 184 11.95 9.42 6.84
N VAL A 185 11.65 8.61 7.88
CA VAL A 185 12.66 7.84 8.63
C VAL A 185 12.80 6.40 8.09
N CYS A 186 11.82 5.91 7.33
CA CYS A 186 11.78 4.51 6.88
C CYS A 186 12.58 4.25 5.58
N PHE A 187 12.73 5.26 4.71
CA PHE A 187 13.34 5.07 3.38
C PHE A 187 14.86 5.25 3.34
N ARG A 188 15.46 5.95 4.31
CA ARG A 188 16.93 6.17 4.34
C ARG A 188 17.77 4.91 4.56
N ASP A 189 17.17 3.81 5.03
CA ASP A 189 17.90 2.58 5.33
C ASP A 189 17.91 1.58 4.14
N MET A 190 17.36 1.95 2.97
CA MET A 190 17.46 1.12 1.73
C MET A 190 18.63 1.51 0.81
N ASP A 191 19.24 2.67 1.00
CA ASP A 191 20.36 3.16 0.15
C ASP A 191 21.73 2.59 0.56
N THR A 192 21.76 1.56 1.42
CA THR A 192 23.00 0.89 1.85
C THR A 192 22.94 -0.62 1.61
N LEU A 193 22.81 -0.99 0.34
CA LEU A 193 23.24 -2.29 -0.20
C LEU A 193 23.80 -2.10 -1.62
#